data_AF-A0A7L4BJ37-F1
#
_entry.id   AF-A0A7L4BJ37-F1
#
_cell.length_a   1.000
_cell.length_b   1.000
_cell.length_c   1.000
_cell.angle_alpha   90.00
_cell.angle_beta   90.00
_cell.angle_gamma   90.00
#
_symmetry.space_group_name_H-M   'P 1'
#
loop_
_entity.id
_entity.type
_entity.pdbx_description
1 polymer ?
#
loop_
_entity_poly.entity_id
_entity_poly.type
_entity_poly.pdbx_seq_one_letter_code
_entity_poly.pdbx_strand_id
1 'polypeptide(L)'
;ITCGENVLLSSYPRTWDETIRVWHSQSSNFKYGFGATAKNVNIESFTQLIWYNSYQIGCAVAYCPRSQFNYFYVCQYCPPGNNAMQIATPYKSGPKCADCPGHCDRGLCTNPCKHQDYFGNCRNLKILFSCNHSLVRDKCPATCRCTTQIV
;
A
#
# COMPACT_ATOMS: atom_id res chain seq x y z
N ILE A 1 -9.38 0.74 -11.86
CA ILE A 1 -8.79 0.46 -10.54
C ILE A 1 -7.33 0.85 -10.66
N THR A 2 -6.85 1.76 -9.82
CA THR A 2 -5.41 2.10 -9.75
C THR A 2 -4.75 1.18 -8.74
N CYS A 3 -3.51 0.76 -9.02
CA CYS A 3 -2.72 -0.11 -8.14
C CYS A 3 -1.28 0.42 -8.10
N GLY A 4 -0.58 0.16 -6.99
CA GLY A 4 0.84 0.45 -6.83
C GLY A 4 1.67 -0.64 -7.49
N GLU A 5 2.99 -0.42 -7.60
CA GLU A 5 3.88 -1.34 -8.30
C GLU A 5 5.25 -1.39 -7.64
N ASN A 6 5.78 -2.60 -7.45
CA ASN A 6 7.20 -2.83 -7.20
C ASN A 6 7.82 -3.54 -8.40
N VAL A 7 9.01 -3.09 -8.77
CA VAL A 7 9.79 -3.61 -9.91
C VAL A 7 11.16 -4.07 -9.43
N LEU A 8 11.65 -5.17 -10.00
CA LEU A 8 13.05 -5.58 -9.92
C LEU A 8 13.55 -6.05 -11.29
N LEU A 9 14.68 -5.49 -11.73
CA LEU A 9 15.42 -5.96 -12.90
C LEU A 9 16.63 -6.79 -12.43
N SER A 10 16.86 -7.94 -13.06
CA SER A 10 17.98 -8.82 -12.71
C SER A 10 18.59 -9.50 -13.93
N SER A 11 19.90 -9.74 -13.90
CA SER A 11 20.64 -10.44 -14.98
C SER A 11 20.52 -11.95 -14.89
N TYR A 12 20.10 -12.50 -13.74
CA TYR A 12 19.95 -13.92 -13.48
C TYR A 12 18.58 -14.21 -12.83
N PRO A 13 18.06 -15.44 -12.91
CA PRO A 13 16.77 -15.77 -12.30
C PRO A 13 16.88 -15.69 -10.77
N ARG A 14 15.83 -15.18 -10.14
CA ARG A 14 15.66 -15.06 -8.70
C ARG A 14 14.35 -15.70 -8.31
N THR A 15 14.32 -16.29 -7.12
CA THR A 15 13.09 -16.72 -6.49
C THR A 15 12.26 -15.51 -6.04
N TRP A 16 10.95 -15.69 -5.85
CA TRP A 16 10.10 -14.63 -5.32
C TRP A 16 10.51 -14.19 -3.91
N ASP A 17 11.01 -15.10 -3.07
CA ASP A 17 11.56 -14.76 -1.75
C ASP A 17 12.74 -13.78 -1.86
N GLU A 18 13.71 -14.05 -2.75
CA GLU A 18 14.83 -13.15 -2.97
C GLU A 18 14.39 -11.79 -3.50
N THR A 19 13.44 -11.76 -4.45
CA THR A 19 12.89 -10.52 -4.99
C THR A 19 12.21 -9.68 -3.91
N ILE A 20 11.40 -10.30 -3.05
CA ILE A 20 10.73 -9.61 -1.93
C ILE A 20 11.76 -9.12 -0.91
N ARG A 21 12.82 -9.89 -0.62
CA ARG A 21 13.91 -9.45 0.26
C ARG A 21 14.64 -8.23 -0.28
N VAL A 22 14.83 -8.12 -1.60
CA VAL A 22 15.41 -6.92 -2.22
C VAL A 22 14.53 -5.70 -1.98
N TRP A 23 13.23 -5.79 -2.25
CA TRP A 23 12.30 -4.69 -1.94
C TRP A 23 12.28 -4.35 -0.43
N HIS A 24 12.29 -5.36 0.43
CA HIS A 24 12.29 -5.20 1.88
C HIS A 24 13.60 -4.58 2.41
N SER A 25 14.74 -4.79 1.76
CA SER A 25 16.06 -4.29 2.20
C SER A 25 16.13 -2.76 2.34
N GLN A 26 15.25 -2.06 1.64
CA GLN A 26 15.07 -0.60 1.76
C GLN A 26 14.59 -0.18 3.17
N SER A 27 14.11 -1.11 3.99
CA SER A 27 13.79 -0.87 5.42
C SER A 27 14.95 -0.25 6.19
N SER A 28 16.20 -0.54 5.82
CA SER A 28 17.39 0.06 6.43
C SER A 28 17.47 1.59 6.26
N ASN A 29 16.79 2.12 5.24
CA ASN A 29 16.69 3.55 4.93
C ASN A 29 15.41 4.20 5.47
N PHE A 30 14.58 3.47 6.22
CA PHE A 30 13.27 3.94 6.67
C PHE A 30 13.21 4.07 8.19
N LYS A 31 12.60 5.16 8.67
CA LYS A 31 12.22 5.34 10.06
C LYS A 31 10.75 5.74 10.14
N TYR A 32 9.94 4.96 10.87
CA TYR A 32 8.51 5.25 11.05
C TYR A 32 8.30 6.66 11.63
N GLY A 33 7.35 7.41 11.07
CA GLY A 33 7.03 8.79 11.42
C GLY A 33 8.01 9.83 10.84
N PHE A 34 9.15 9.41 10.30
CA PHE A 34 10.15 10.28 9.67
C PHE A 34 10.26 10.06 8.16
N GLY A 35 10.10 8.82 7.70
CA GLY A 35 10.30 8.42 6.30
C GLY A 35 11.75 8.07 6.00
N ALA A 36 12.28 8.56 4.89
CA ALA A 36 13.64 8.28 4.44
C ALA A 36 14.68 8.89 5.40
N THR A 37 15.68 8.10 5.82
CA THR A 37 16.68 8.51 6.81
C THR A 37 17.83 9.35 6.24
N ALA A 38 17.97 9.40 4.92
CA ALA A 38 18.96 10.19 4.20
C ALA A 38 18.38 10.78 2.92
N LYS A 39 19.10 11.73 2.30
CA LYS A 39 18.71 12.24 0.97
C LYS A 39 18.99 11.17 -0.09
N ASN A 40 18.13 11.10 -1.11
CA ASN A 40 18.29 10.25 -2.29
C ASN A 40 18.32 8.73 -1.99
N VAL A 41 17.76 8.27 -0.87
CA VAL A 41 17.54 6.85 -0.60
C VAL A 41 16.11 6.46 -0.96
N ASN A 42 15.92 5.24 -1.47
CA ASN A 42 14.61 4.71 -1.81
C ASN A 42 14.05 3.92 -0.62
N ILE A 43 12.78 4.17 -0.30
CA ILE A 43 11.98 3.45 0.71
C ILE A 43 10.67 2.90 0.14
N GLU A 44 10.31 3.27 -1.11
CA GLU A 44 8.99 3.09 -1.69
C GLU A 44 8.63 1.62 -1.85
N SER A 45 9.60 0.78 -2.24
CA SER A 45 9.33 -0.65 -2.39
C SER A 45 9.09 -1.32 -1.05
N PHE A 46 9.82 -0.90 -0.02
CA PHE A 46 9.59 -1.38 1.35
C PHE A 46 8.25 -0.89 1.88
N THR A 47 7.94 0.41 1.78
CA THR A 47 6.68 0.96 2.30
C THR A 47 5.46 0.38 1.59
N GLN A 48 5.55 0.04 0.30
CA GLN A 48 4.48 -0.66 -0.42
C GLN A 48 4.24 -2.08 0.12
N LEU A 49 5.28 -2.81 0.54
CA LEU A 49 5.13 -4.15 1.12
C LEU A 49 4.37 -4.12 2.46
N ILE A 50 4.51 -3.04 3.22
CA ILE A 50 3.91 -2.90 4.56
C ILE A 50 2.72 -1.93 4.59
N TRP A 51 2.16 -1.61 3.42
CA TRP A 51 1.10 -0.62 3.30
C TRP A 51 -0.25 -1.17 3.78
N TYR A 52 -0.84 -0.54 4.79
CA TYR A 52 -1.95 -1.12 5.56
C TYR A 52 -3.20 -1.47 4.75
N ASN A 53 -3.50 -0.69 3.70
CA ASN A 53 -4.68 -0.89 2.87
C ASN A 53 -4.41 -1.56 1.52
N SER A 54 -3.17 -1.97 1.22
CA SER A 54 -2.83 -2.74 0.03
C SER A 54 -3.05 -4.24 0.27
N TYR A 55 -4.30 -4.68 0.19
CA TYR A 55 -4.70 -6.05 0.58
C TYR A 55 -4.77 -7.05 -0.58
N GLN A 56 -4.63 -6.60 -1.83
CA GLN A 56 -4.56 -7.48 -3.01
C GLN A 56 -3.19 -7.33 -3.66
N ILE A 57 -2.65 -8.44 -4.14
CA ILE A 57 -1.36 -8.49 -4.84
C ILE A 57 -1.45 -9.43 -6.03
N GLY A 58 -0.83 -9.04 -7.14
CA GLY A 58 -0.61 -9.88 -8.31
C GLY A 58 0.81 -9.68 -8.82
N CYS A 59 1.51 -10.77 -9.13
CA CYS A 59 2.93 -10.71 -9.51
C CYS A 59 3.20 -11.51 -10.78
N ALA A 60 4.20 -11.06 -11.55
CA ALA A 60 4.66 -11.70 -12.77
C ALA A 60 6.17 -11.54 -12.94
N VAL A 61 6.79 -12.48 -13.66
CA VAL A 61 8.17 -12.40 -14.11
C VAL A 61 8.23 -12.65 -15.61
N ALA A 62 9.04 -11.84 -16.31
CA ALA A 62 9.33 -12.01 -17.72
C ALA A 62 10.82 -12.25 -17.95
N TYR A 63 11.14 -13.18 -18.87
CA TYR A 63 12.50 -13.35 -19.39
C TYR A 63 12.67 -12.52 -20.67
N CYS A 64 13.64 -11.62 -20.66
CA CYS A 64 13.89 -10.60 -21.67
C CYS A 64 15.31 -10.78 -22.26
N PRO A 65 15.54 -11.75 -23.16
CA PRO A 65 16.89 -12.18 -23.58
C PRO A 65 17.73 -11.12 -24.30
N ARG A 66 17.10 -10.05 -24.81
CA ARG A 66 17.76 -8.95 -25.52
C ARG A 66 17.95 -7.69 -24.64
N SER A 67 17.52 -7.75 -23.39
CA SER A 67 17.68 -6.66 -22.41
C SER A 67 19.02 -6.80 -21.69
N GLN A 68 19.57 -5.69 -21.17
CA GLN A 68 20.73 -5.74 -20.26
C GLN A 68 20.43 -6.54 -18.98
N PHE A 69 19.17 -6.50 -18.54
CA PHE A 69 18.66 -7.31 -17.44
C PHE A 69 17.67 -8.33 -18.00
N ASN A 70 18.10 -9.59 -18.01
CA ASN A 70 17.37 -10.69 -18.64
C ASN A 70 16.08 -11.08 -17.92
N TYR A 71 15.85 -10.63 -16.68
CA TYR A 71 14.68 -10.98 -15.88
C TYR A 71 14.04 -9.72 -15.31
N PHE A 72 12.74 -9.58 -15.52
CA PHE A 72 11.94 -8.45 -15.07
C PHE A 72 10.80 -8.94 -14.19
N TYR A 73 10.87 -8.61 -12.89
CA TYR A 73 9.88 -8.95 -11.88
C TYR A 73 9.01 -7.76 -11.58
N VAL A 74 7.70 -7.99 -11.54
CA VAL A 74 6.70 -6.97 -11.21
C VAL A 74 5.72 -7.55 -10.20
N CYS A 75 5.39 -6.79 -9.16
CA CYS A 75 4.22 -7.02 -8.33
C CYS A 75 3.36 -5.76 -8.28
N GLN A 76 2.06 -5.90 -8.53
CA GLN A 76 1.07 -4.84 -8.40
C GLN A 76 0.26 -5.03 -7.12
N TYR A 77 -0.01 -3.91 -6.42
CA TYR A 77 -0.64 -3.87 -5.11
C TYR A 77 -1.90 -3.01 -5.16
N CYS A 78 -3.05 -3.56 -4.77
CA CYS A 78 -4.32 -2.86 -4.88
C CYS A 78 -5.06 -2.86 -3.52
N PRO A 79 -5.63 -1.72 -3.10
CA PRO A 79 -5.34 -0.33 -3.50
C PRO A 79 -3.85 0.06 -3.50
N PRO A 80 -3.47 1.15 -4.20
CA PRO A 80 -2.08 1.59 -4.27
C PRO A 80 -1.62 2.13 -2.92
N GLY A 81 -0.37 1.83 -2.57
CA GLY A 81 0.29 2.41 -1.41
C GLY A 81 1.01 3.73 -1.71
N ASN A 82 1.96 4.08 -0.84
CA ASN A 82 2.92 5.17 -1.02
C ASN A 82 2.28 6.54 -1.32
N ASN A 83 1.16 6.85 -0.67
CA ASN A 83 0.63 8.21 -0.69
C ASN A 83 1.71 9.17 -0.13
N ALA A 84 2.10 10.18 -0.91
CA ALA A 84 3.16 11.11 -0.56
C ALA A 84 2.97 11.80 0.80
N MET A 85 1.71 12.04 1.21
CA MET A 85 1.40 12.65 2.52
C MET A 85 1.50 11.67 3.70
N GLN A 86 1.54 10.36 3.44
CA GLN A 86 1.46 9.30 4.45
C GLN A 86 2.62 8.32 4.39
N ILE A 87 3.57 8.48 3.46
CA ILE A 87 4.64 7.50 3.24
C ILE A 87 5.52 7.25 4.47
N ALA A 88 5.65 8.24 5.36
CA ALA A 88 6.34 8.10 6.64
C ALA A 88 5.59 7.22 7.67
N THR A 89 4.28 7.01 7.48
CA THR A 89 3.39 6.23 8.35
C THR A 89 2.53 5.27 7.50
N PRO A 90 3.14 4.24 6.89
CA PRO A 90 2.48 3.34 5.93
C PRO A 90 1.39 2.46 6.57
N TYR A 91 1.34 2.43 7.90
CA TYR A 91 0.29 1.85 8.71
C TYR A 91 0.10 2.69 9.96
N LYS A 92 -1.00 2.49 10.69
CA LYS A 92 -1.21 3.12 12.00
C LYS A 92 -0.52 2.32 13.09
N SER A 93 0.45 2.92 13.78
CA SER A 93 1.10 2.30 14.94
C SER A 93 0.12 2.09 16.10
N GLY A 94 0.19 0.93 16.73
CA GLY A 94 -0.66 0.56 17.86
C GLY A 94 -0.68 -0.96 18.11
N PRO A 95 -1.50 -1.42 19.07
CA PRO A 95 -1.71 -2.84 19.29
C PRO A 95 -2.25 -3.54 18.03
N LYS A 96 -1.80 -4.77 17.80
CA LYS A 96 -2.25 -5.58 16.66
C LYS A 96 -3.77 -5.67 16.63
N CYS A 97 -4.37 -5.45 15.47
CA CYS A 97 -5.81 -5.55 15.22
C CYS A 97 -6.71 -4.64 16.08
N ALA A 98 -6.18 -3.58 16.71
CA ALA A 98 -6.99 -2.65 17.50
C ALA A 98 -8.13 -1.99 16.70
N ASP A 99 -7.92 -1.79 15.39
CA ASP A 99 -8.90 -1.18 14.48
C ASP A 99 -9.82 -2.20 13.79
N CYS A 100 -9.66 -3.51 14.05
CA CYS A 100 -10.44 -4.58 13.44
C CYS A 100 -10.81 -5.71 14.42
N PRO A 101 -11.45 -5.39 15.57
CA PRO A 101 -11.88 -6.40 16.53
C PRO A 101 -12.83 -7.41 15.86
N GLY A 102 -12.60 -8.70 16.10
CA GLY A 102 -13.35 -9.80 15.48
C GLY A 102 -12.94 -10.13 14.03
N HIS A 103 -12.05 -9.36 13.41
CA HIS A 103 -11.56 -9.55 12.04
C HIS A 103 -10.03 -9.57 12.00
N CYS A 104 -9.42 -10.45 12.79
CA CYS A 104 -7.98 -10.54 12.95
C CYS A 104 -7.48 -11.97 12.70
N ASP A 105 -6.57 -12.14 11.74
CA ASP A 105 -5.79 -13.38 11.56
C ASP A 105 -4.32 -13.09 11.90
N ARG A 106 -3.84 -13.67 13.00
CA ARG A 106 -2.42 -13.61 13.44
C ARG A 106 -1.81 -12.19 13.43
N GLY A 107 -2.63 -11.19 13.73
CA GLY A 107 -2.21 -9.77 13.80
C GLY A 107 -2.46 -8.95 12.52
N LEU A 108 -3.09 -9.54 11.50
CA LEU A 108 -3.50 -8.86 10.27
C LEU A 108 -5.03 -8.72 10.23
N CYS A 109 -5.52 -7.56 9.81
CA CYS A 109 -6.95 -7.32 9.64
C CYS A 109 -7.49 -8.04 8.40
N THR A 110 -8.70 -8.61 8.49
CA THR A 110 -9.34 -9.39 7.41
C THR A 110 -10.61 -8.76 6.85
N ASN A 111 -10.92 -7.52 7.25
CA ASN A 111 -12.11 -6.75 6.87
C ASN A 111 -11.76 -5.49 6.03
N PRO A 112 -11.15 -5.62 4.84
CA PRO A 112 -10.85 -4.46 4.01
C PRO A 112 -12.12 -3.84 3.41
N CYS A 113 -12.15 -2.51 3.29
CA CYS A 113 -13.20 -1.80 2.58
C CYS A 113 -13.08 -2.08 1.07
N LYS A 114 -14.21 -2.38 0.42
CA LYS A 114 -14.29 -2.62 -1.04
C LYS A 114 -14.55 -1.36 -1.85
N HIS A 115 -14.86 -0.26 -1.18
CA HIS A 115 -14.98 1.05 -1.80
C HIS A 115 -13.65 1.79 -1.68
N GLN A 116 -13.42 2.74 -2.58
CA GLN A 116 -12.24 3.58 -2.56
C GLN A 116 -12.66 5.04 -2.64
N ASP A 117 -12.09 5.87 -1.76
CA ASP A 117 -12.27 7.30 -1.82
C ASP A 117 -11.44 7.90 -2.96
N TYR A 118 -12.04 8.84 -3.68
CA TYR A 118 -11.36 9.56 -4.75
C TYR A 118 -10.44 10.66 -4.19
N PHE A 119 -10.83 11.28 -3.07
CA PHE A 119 -10.05 12.35 -2.44
C PHE A 119 -9.36 11.87 -1.16
N GLY A 120 -8.11 12.28 -0.95
CA GLY A 120 -7.36 11.99 0.28
C GLY A 120 -7.92 12.67 1.53
N ASN A 121 -8.75 13.71 1.39
CA ASN A 121 -9.37 14.45 2.50
C ASN A 121 -10.86 14.10 2.70
N CYS A 122 -11.33 12.96 2.20
CA CYS A 122 -12.74 12.54 2.30
C CYS A 122 -13.29 12.55 3.74
N ARG A 123 -12.46 12.25 4.74
CA ARG A 123 -12.84 12.37 6.16
C ARG A 123 -13.24 13.79 6.55
N ASN A 124 -12.51 14.81 6.08
CA ASN A 124 -12.82 16.22 6.33
C ASN A 124 -14.10 16.63 5.58
N LEU A 125 -14.24 16.19 4.33
CA LEU A 125 -15.43 16.45 3.52
C LEU A 125 -16.70 15.88 4.15
N LYS A 126 -16.64 14.66 4.71
CA LYS A 126 -17.76 14.05 5.46
C LYS A 126 -18.16 14.86 6.68
N ILE A 127 -17.20 15.42 7.41
CA ILE A 127 -17.48 16.25 8.60
C ILE A 127 -18.17 17.56 8.18
N LEU A 128 -17.70 18.20 7.11
CA LEU A 128 -18.21 19.49 6.66
C LEU A 128 -19.58 19.40 5.97
N PHE A 129 -19.80 18.37 5.14
CA PHE A 129 -20.97 18.29 4.26
C PHE A 129 -21.87 17.07 4.49
N SER A 130 -21.49 16.14 5.36
CA SER A 130 -22.14 14.83 5.54
C SER A 130 -22.09 13.92 4.30
N CYS A 131 -22.46 12.65 4.47
CA CYS A 131 -22.58 11.70 3.36
C CYS A 131 -23.84 11.87 2.51
N ASN A 132 -24.74 12.79 2.89
CA ASN A 132 -25.93 13.11 2.10
C ASN A 132 -25.63 14.10 0.97
N HIS A 133 -24.55 14.88 1.10
CA HIS A 133 -24.12 15.80 0.05
C HIS A 133 -23.60 15.03 -1.17
N SER A 134 -24.08 15.38 -2.36
CA SER A 134 -23.81 14.66 -3.62
C SER A 134 -22.31 14.42 -3.84
N LEU A 135 -21.48 15.45 -3.70
CA LEU A 135 -20.03 15.35 -3.85
C LEU A 135 -19.42 14.28 -2.93
N VAL A 136 -19.77 14.27 -1.65
CA VAL A 136 -19.20 13.35 -0.66
C VAL A 136 -19.71 11.93 -0.90
N ARG A 137 -21.01 11.80 -1.17
CA ARG A 137 -21.61 10.50 -1.47
C ARG A 137 -20.96 9.81 -2.67
N ASP A 138 -20.66 10.57 -3.71
CA ASP A 138 -20.20 10.02 -4.99
C ASP A 138 -18.67 9.91 -5.07
N LYS A 139 -17.92 10.78 -4.37
CA LYS A 139 -16.45 10.81 -4.38
C LYS A 139 -15.80 10.22 -3.14
N CYS A 140 -16.54 10.00 -2.06
CA CYS A 140 -16.04 9.42 -0.81
C CYS A 140 -16.82 8.17 -0.36
N PRO A 141 -17.03 7.17 -1.25
CA PRO A 141 -17.86 6.01 -0.92
C PRO A 141 -17.25 5.13 0.18
N ALA A 142 -15.92 5.09 0.35
CA ALA A 142 -15.29 4.32 1.42
C ALA A 142 -15.56 4.97 2.77
N THR A 143 -15.25 6.26 2.89
CA THR A 143 -15.52 7.05 4.11
C THR A 143 -17.00 7.05 4.51
N CYS A 144 -17.91 6.95 3.54
CA CYS A 144 -19.36 6.97 3.81
C CYS A 144 -19.97 5.60 4.09
N ARG A 145 -19.49 4.53 3.46
CA ARG A 145 -20.15 3.21 3.51
C ARG A 145 -19.40 2.18 4.36
N CYS A 146 -18.09 2.36 4.55
CA CYS A 146 -17.27 1.45 5.34
C CYS A 146 -17.14 1.97 6.77
N THR A 147 -17.97 1.46 7.67
CA THR A 147 -18.03 1.89 9.08
C THR A 147 -17.23 0.99 10.01
N THR A 148 -17.05 -0.28 9.65
CA THR A 148 -16.29 -1.27 10.44
C THR A 148 -15.07 -1.81 9.71
N GLN A 149 -14.96 -1.57 8.41
CA GLN A 149 -13.86 -2.04 7.57
C GLN A 149 -12.66 -1.10 7.61
N ILE A 150 -11.49 -1.64 7.29
CA ILE A 150 -10.26 -0.86 7.10
C ILE A 150 -10.36 -0.05 5.80
N VAL A 151 -10.22 1.27 5.90
CA VAL A 151 -10.26 2.25 4.79
C VAL A 151 -8.89 2.87 4.61
#